data_AF-A0A0V1Q107-F1
#
_entry.id   AF-A0A0V1Q107-F1
#
_cell.length_a   1.000
_cell.length_b   1.000
_cell.length_c   1.000
_cell.angle_alpha   90.00
_cell.angle_beta   90.00
_cell.angle_gamma   90.00
#
_symmetry.space_group_name_H-M   'P 1'
#
loop_
_entity.id
_entity.type
_entity.pdbx_description
1 polymer ?
#
loop_
_entity_poly.entity_id
_entity_poly.type
_entity_poly.pdbx_seq_one_letter_code
_entity_poly.pdbx_strand_id
1 'polypeptide(L)'
;MENSQSLGSASRNAPNGGPKPLRNSLLSFTNHFNLGKLTPGKLLNSFMQDMEDQEVEIEHFKYKQELERKLTVTSVIGLGFGIVGVVFGLSSTIWISLIDGANVTILYGWVITAFFSTCVVLSLSEIVSKYPTSGGVYHFSALLSNEKYSSVCSWFTGWFLIIGNWTYAVSIIFAGSQFILSIFGLKDAYYKEDAFLVLAVYFTLLTFCGFVNFKFAKYLEKINKVCIIWSISTVLTIDFLLIFLQKNQFNRRNINEI
;
A
#
# COMPACT_ATOMS: atom_id res chain seq x y z
N MET A 1 30.06 66.45 -0.44
CA MET A 1 28.77 66.39 0.29
C MET A 1 28.50 64.91 0.55
N GLU A 2 29.30 64.20 1.32
CA GLU A 2 29.56 64.38 2.76
C GLU A 2 28.24 64.29 3.55
N ASN A 3 27.97 63.11 4.09
CA ASN A 3 27.87 62.95 5.55
C ASN A 3 27.89 61.47 5.96
N SER A 4 29.06 61.09 6.48
CA SER A 4 29.26 60.06 7.50
C SER A 4 28.85 60.57 8.89
N GLN A 5 28.70 59.64 9.85
CA GLN A 5 28.55 59.77 11.32
C GLN A 5 27.13 59.46 11.83
N SER A 6 26.90 58.62 12.84
CA SER A 6 27.79 58.09 13.89
C SER A 6 27.25 56.78 14.50
N LEU A 7 28.19 56.00 15.03
CA LEU A 7 28.00 54.80 15.85
C LEU A 7 27.27 55.08 17.17
N GLY A 8 26.56 54.07 17.69
CA GLY A 8 26.04 54.05 19.06
C GLY A 8 25.50 52.69 19.52
N SER A 9 26.41 51.80 19.91
CA SER A 9 26.27 50.82 21.03
C SER A 9 24.96 50.04 21.23
N ALA A 10 24.98 48.74 20.89
CA ALA A 10 24.25 47.72 21.65
C ALA A 10 25.04 46.40 21.66
N SER A 11 25.73 46.20 22.78
CA SER A 11 26.43 44.97 23.16
C SER A 11 25.43 43.95 23.74
N ARG A 12 25.74 42.66 23.56
CA ARG A 12 25.22 41.46 24.28
C ARG A 12 23.90 40.83 23.80
N ASN A 13 24.01 39.72 23.07
CA ASN A 13 23.80 38.36 23.62
C ASN A 13 23.89 37.32 22.51
N ALA A 14 25.06 36.69 22.36
CA ALA A 14 25.22 35.50 21.55
C ALA A 14 24.65 34.29 22.32
N PRO A 15 23.74 33.48 21.74
CA PRO A 15 23.39 32.20 22.34
C PRO A 15 24.61 31.28 22.27
N ASN A 16 25.15 30.99 23.44
CA ASN A 16 26.26 30.07 23.66
C ASN A 16 25.78 28.66 23.31
N GLY A 17 26.06 28.20 22.10
CA GLY A 17 25.63 26.90 21.58
C GLY A 17 26.61 26.40 20.54
N GLY A 18 27.81 25.99 20.98
CA GLY A 18 28.76 25.31 20.11
C GLY A 18 28.16 24.05 19.47
N PRO A 19 28.67 23.59 18.32
CA PRO A 19 28.16 22.43 17.62
C PRO A 19 28.23 21.20 18.53
N LYS A 20 27.07 20.66 18.91
CA LYS A 20 26.97 19.44 19.71
C LYS A 20 27.67 18.30 18.94
N PRO A 21 28.61 17.56 19.56
CA PRO A 21 29.30 16.48 18.87
C PRO A 21 28.30 15.36 18.48
N LEU A 22 28.24 15.04 17.18
CA LEU A 22 27.42 14.00 16.53
C LEU A 22 27.44 12.63 17.22
N ARG A 23 28.46 12.36 18.03
CA ARG A 23 28.66 11.11 18.76
C ARG A 23 27.62 10.86 19.85
N ASN A 24 27.03 11.91 20.43
CA ASN A 24 26.00 11.75 21.47
C ASN A 24 24.59 11.52 20.90
N SER A 25 24.34 11.90 19.65
CA SER A 25 23.06 11.64 18.97
C SER A 25 22.91 10.17 18.57
N LEU A 26 24.01 9.55 18.13
CA LEU A 26 24.04 8.11 17.82
C LEU A 26 23.91 7.25 19.08
N LEU A 27 24.52 7.67 20.20
CA LEU A 27 24.38 6.99 21.50
C LEU A 27 22.96 7.09 22.09
N SER A 28 22.24 8.19 21.83
CA SER A 28 20.81 8.33 22.19
C SER A 28 19.92 7.41 21.34
N PHE A 29 20.22 7.28 20.04
CA PHE A 29 19.50 6.39 19.13
C PHE A 29 19.71 4.90 19.47
N THR A 30 20.92 4.54 19.92
CA THR A 30 21.26 3.18 20.34
C THR A 30 20.58 2.78 21.66
N ASN A 31 20.35 3.72 22.59
CA ASN A 31 19.75 3.39 23.90
C ASN A 31 18.22 3.22 23.89
N HIS A 32 17.52 3.60 22.81
CA HIS A 32 16.07 3.36 22.66
C HIS A 32 15.72 2.04 21.95
N PHE A 33 16.70 1.36 21.33
CA PHE A 33 16.46 0.13 20.56
C PHE A 33 16.63 -1.14 21.43
N ASN A 34 15.87 -1.23 22.52
CA ASN A 34 15.88 -2.40 23.41
C ASN A 34 14.95 -3.50 22.84
N LEU A 35 15.42 -4.20 21.80
CA LEU A 35 14.68 -5.24 21.05
C LEU A 35 14.31 -6.49 21.86
N GLY A 36 14.76 -6.59 23.12
CA GLY A 36 14.67 -7.82 23.92
C GLY A 36 13.39 -8.00 24.76
N LYS A 37 12.51 -6.99 24.86
CA LYS A 37 11.34 -7.06 25.78
C LYS A 37 10.03 -6.47 25.24
N LEU A 38 9.87 -6.34 23.92
CA LEU A 38 8.61 -5.87 23.37
C LEU A 38 7.75 -7.04 22.91
N THR A 39 6.76 -7.37 23.74
CA THR A 39 5.54 -8.07 23.30
C THR A 39 5.01 -7.34 22.06
N PRO A 40 4.60 -8.03 20.98
CA PRO A 40 4.20 -7.39 19.73
C PRO A 40 3.14 -6.30 19.89
N GLY A 41 2.26 -6.41 20.90
CA GLY A 41 1.27 -5.36 21.22
C GLY A 41 1.89 -4.08 21.80
N LYS A 42 3.00 -4.16 22.52
CA LYS A 42 3.71 -3.00 23.09
C LYS A 42 4.58 -2.30 22.05
N LEU A 43 5.12 -3.06 21.11
CA LEU A 43 5.81 -2.57 19.90
C LEU A 43 4.84 -1.79 19.01
N LEU A 44 3.65 -2.34 18.79
CA LEU A 44 2.58 -1.65 18.08
C LEU A 44 2.19 -0.35 18.78
N ASN A 45 2.00 -0.36 20.11
CA ASN A 45 1.68 0.86 20.85
C ASN A 45 2.81 1.89 20.84
N SER A 46 4.08 1.47 20.95
CA SER A 46 5.20 2.42 20.86
C SER A 46 5.32 3.01 19.45
N PHE A 47 5.14 2.20 18.40
CA PHE A 47 5.08 2.70 17.02
C PHE A 47 3.88 3.62 16.78
N MET A 48 2.72 3.34 17.39
CA MET A 48 1.54 4.20 17.29
C MET A 48 1.78 5.55 17.95
N GLN A 49 2.46 5.56 19.10
CA GLN A 49 2.76 6.78 19.86
C GLN A 49 3.85 7.63 19.19
N ASP A 50 4.91 7.01 18.65
CA ASP A 50 5.95 7.70 17.88
C ASP A 50 5.39 8.37 16.60
N MET A 51 4.33 7.78 16.01
CA MET A 51 3.67 8.32 14.81
C MET A 51 2.66 9.44 15.12
N GLU A 52 2.16 9.51 16.36
CA GLU A 52 1.40 10.66 16.88
C GLU A 52 2.35 11.81 17.27
N ASP A 53 3.53 11.51 17.81
CA ASP A 53 4.51 12.53 18.20
C ASP A 53 5.19 13.23 16.99
N GLN A 54 5.29 12.56 15.84
CA GLN A 54 5.73 13.20 14.57
C GLN A 54 4.76 14.31 14.10
N GLU A 55 3.54 14.39 14.62
CA GLU A 55 2.58 15.46 14.30
C GLU A 55 3.05 16.84 14.79
N VAL A 56 3.98 16.90 15.76
CA VAL A 56 4.48 18.16 16.33
C VAL A 56 5.63 18.77 15.51
N GLU A 57 6.30 17.99 14.65
CA GLU A 57 7.41 18.49 13.81
C GLU A 57 6.94 19.13 12.48
N ILE A 58 5.62 19.21 12.26
CA ILE A 58 5.02 19.83 11.07
C ILE A 58 5.10 21.36 11.11
N GLU A 59 5.38 21.99 12.26
CA GLU A 59 5.62 23.44 12.35
C GLU A 59 6.88 23.92 11.60
N HIS A 60 7.81 23.02 11.24
CA HIS A 60 9.04 23.38 10.54
C HIS A 60 8.85 23.58 9.02
N PHE A 61 7.78 23.04 8.45
CA PHE A 61 7.33 23.34 7.10
C PHE A 61 6.09 24.23 7.24
N LYS A 62 6.14 25.51 6.82
CA LYS A 62 5.00 26.46 6.86
C LYS A 62 3.78 25.98 6.04
N TYR A 63 3.16 24.87 6.39
CA TYR A 63 2.04 24.25 5.71
C TYR A 63 0.89 24.15 6.70
N LYS A 64 -0.18 24.88 6.42
CA LYS A 64 -1.40 24.81 7.21
C LYS A 64 -2.09 23.50 6.83
N GLN A 65 -2.14 22.52 7.73
CA GLN A 65 -2.81 21.26 7.48
C GLN A 65 -4.33 21.50 7.45
N GLU A 66 -4.90 21.63 6.24
CA GLU A 66 -6.33 21.94 6.04
C GLU A 66 -7.24 20.69 6.05
N LEU A 67 -6.64 19.48 6.04
CA LEU A 67 -7.38 18.22 6.07
C LEU A 67 -7.42 17.65 7.49
N GLU A 68 -8.62 17.62 8.10
CA GLU A 68 -8.88 16.85 9.32
C GLU A 68 -8.49 15.38 9.09
N ARG A 69 -7.53 14.87 9.88
CA ARG A 69 -7.10 13.47 9.80
C ARG A 69 -8.17 12.57 10.41
N LYS A 70 -9.08 12.04 9.58
CA LYS A 70 -10.22 11.19 10.03
C LYS A 70 -9.90 9.69 10.14
N LEU A 71 -8.69 9.27 9.77
CA LEU A 71 -8.32 7.85 9.69
C LEU A 71 -7.22 7.51 10.70
N THR A 72 -7.58 6.70 11.70
CA THR A 72 -6.64 6.11 12.68
C THR A 72 -5.62 5.20 11.99
N VAL A 73 -4.40 5.10 12.53
CA VAL A 73 -3.31 4.26 12.01
C VAL A 73 -3.74 2.81 11.75
N THR A 74 -4.46 2.19 12.69
CA THR A 74 -5.01 0.83 12.55
C THR A 74 -5.98 0.73 11.36
N SER A 75 -6.77 1.77 11.12
CA SER A 75 -7.69 1.83 9.97
C SER A 75 -6.92 1.96 8.65
N VAL A 76 -5.79 2.67 8.63
CA VAL A 76 -4.93 2.81 7.44
C VAL A 76 -4.24 1.49 7.11
N ILE A 77 -3.73 0.77 8.10
CA ILE A 77 -3.13 -0.57 7.91
C ILE A 77 -4.18 -1.55 7.37
N GLY A 78 -5.37 -1.57 7.97
CA GLY A 78 -6.48 -2.42 7.50
C GLY A 78 -6.94 -2.08 6.08
N LEU A 79 -6.99 -0.78 5.75
CA LEU A 79 -7.31 -0.32 4.40
C LEU A 79 -6.23 -0.71 3.38
N GLY A 80 -4.95 -0.64 3.77
CA GLY A 80 -3.83 -1.11 2.95
C GLY A 80 -3.94 -2.60 2.63
N PHE A 81 -4.16 -3.44 3.65
CA PHE A 81 -4.36 -4.89 3.45
C PHE A 81 -5.56 -5.19 2.53
N GLY A 82 -6.65 -4.42 2.68
CA GLY A 82 -7.83 -4.51 1.82
C GLY A 82 -7.56 -4.28 0.35
N ILE A 83 -6.82 -3.22 0.02
CA ILE A 83 -6.56 -2.81 -1.36
C ILE A 83 -5.70 -3.82 -2.11
N VAL A 84 -4.77 -4.50 -1.43
CA VAL A 84 -3.86 -5.46 -2.09
C VAL A 84 -4.63 -6.64 -2.70
N GLY A 85 -5.80 -7.01 -2.15
CA GLY A 85 -6.71 -7.96 -2.80
C GLY A 85 -6.05 -9.30 -3.17
N VAL A 86 -5.13 -9.79 -2.33
CA VAL A 86 -4.21 -10.91 -2.62
C VAL A 86 -4.94 -12.15 -3.15
N VAL A 87 -6.05 -12.52 -2.52
CA VAL A 87 -6.83 -13.72 -2.89
C VAL A 87 -7.37 -13.64 -4.30
N PHE A 88 -7.89 -12.46 -4.70
CA PHE A 88 -8.43 -12.24 -6.03
C PHE A 88 -7.31 -12.29 -7.09
N GLY A 89 -6.19 -11.60 -6.82
CA GLY A 89 -5.01 -11.62 -7.68
C GLY A 89 -4.49 -13.05 -7.91
N LEU A 90 -4.31 -13.81 -6.82
CA LEU A 90 -3.90 -15.21 -6.86
C LEU A 90 -4.89 -16.06 -7.68
N SER A 91 -6.18 -15.99 -7.39
CA SER A 91 -7.18 -16.80 -8.08
C SER A 91 -7.22 -16.53 -9.58
N SER A 92 -6.95 -15.31 -10.03
CA SER A 92 -6.93 -14.96 -11.46
C SER A 92 -5.65 -15.42 -12.19
N THR A 93 -4.53 -15.55 -11.48
CA THR A 93 -3.19 -15.78 -12.08
C THR A 93 -2.62 -17.17 -11.83
N ILE A 94 -3.24 -17.99 -10.97
CA ILE A 94 -2.78 -19.37 -10.72
C ILE A 94 -2.78 -20.21 -12.01
N TRP A 95 -3.77 -20.05 -12.88
CA TRP A 95 -3.84 -20.81 -14.14
C TRP A 95 -2.62 -20.57 -15.05
N ILE A 96 -2.26 -19.30 -15.28
CA ILE A 96 -1.09 -18.96 -16.11
C ILE A 96 0.21 -19.43 -15.46
N SER A 97 0.31 -19.28 -14.14
CA SER A 97 1.50 -19.70 -13.38
C SER A 97 1.71 -21.22 -13.43
N LEU A 98 0.62 -21.99 -13.45
CA LEU A 98 0.67 -23.45 -13.49
C LEU A 98 1.11 -23.99 -14.86
N ILE A 99 0.69 -23.32 -15.95
CA ILE A 99 1.08 -23.71 -17.32
C ILE A 99 2.57 -23.44 -17.57
N ASP A 100 3.05 -22.24 -17.23
CA ASP A 100 4.41 -21.82 -17.62
C ASP A 100 5.50 -22.35 -16.69
N GLY A 101 5.20 -22.54 -15.41
CA GLY A 101 6.22 -22.74 -14.37
C GLY A 101 5.92 -23.83 -13.36
N ALA A 102 4.78 -24.52 -13.52
CA ALA A 102 4.28 -25.51 -12.59
C ALA A 102 4.39 -25.04 -11.12
N ASN A 103 4.64 -25.97 -10.20
CA ASN A 103 4.57 -25.69 -8.77
C ASN A 103 5.76 -24.86 -8.27
N VAL A 104 6.89 -24.88 -8.98
CA VAL A 104 8.14 -24.22 -8.57
C VAL A 104 8.01 -22.71 -8.70
N THR A 105 7.46 -22.23 -9.82
CA THR A 105 7.30 -20.79 -10.06
C THR A 105 6.27 -20.16 -9.11
N ILE A 106 5.23 -20.89 -8.73
CA ILE A 106 4.22 -20.40 -7.77
C ILE A 106 4.85 -20.15 -6.40
N LEU A 107 5.71 -21.05 -5.92
CA LEU A 107 6.33 -20.93 -4.59
C LEU A 107 7.52 -19.95 -4.59
N TYR A 108 8.50 -20.17 -5.46
CA TYR A 108 9.72 -19.36 -5.47
C TYR A 108 9.53 -18.01 -6.14
N GLY A 109 8.67 -17.91 -7.15
CA GLY A 109 8.32 -16.64 -7.78
C GLY A 109 7.73 -15.67 -6.76
N TRP A 110 6.84 -16.14 -5.89
CA TRP A 110 6.24 -15.31 -4.86
C TRP A 110 7.27 -14.79 -3.84
N VAL A 111 8.20 -15.65 -3.38
CA VAL A 111 9.24 -15.26 -2.42
C VAL A 111 10.16 -14.20 -3.02
N ILE A 112 10.59 -14.38 -4.27
CA ILE A 112 11.46 -13.44 -4.96
C ILE A 112 10.74 -12.11 -5.17
N THR A 113 9.50 -12.12 -5.67
CA THR A 113 8.71 -10.90 -5.87
C THR A 113 8.45 -10.17 -4.54
N ALA A 114 8.15 -10.88 -3.46
CA ALA A 114 7.95 -10.29 -2.15
C ALA A 114 9.22 -9.61 -1.61
N PHE A 115 10.40 -10.21 -1.84
CA PHE A 115 11.68 -9.62 -1.44
C PHE A 115 11.92 -8.28 -2.17
N PHE A 116 11.83 -8.27 -3.50
CA PHE A 116 12.00 -7.05 -4.28
C PHE A 116 10.95 -5.98 -3.96
N SER A 117 9.69 -6.37 -3.78
CA SER A 117 8.63 -5.45 -3.38
C SER A 117 8.89 -4.83 -2.01
N THR A 118 9.45 -5.59 -1.06
CA THR A 118 9.81 -5.08 0.27
C THR A 118 10.92 -4.05 0.18
N CYS A 119 11.95 -4.28 -0.65
CA CYS A 119 13.01 -3.29 -0.89
C CYS A 119 12.45 -1.96 -1.45
N VAL A 120 11.50 -2.03 -2.39
CA VAL A 120 10.85 -0.83 -2.96
C VAL A 120 10.04 -0.09 -1.89
N VAL A 121 9.25 -0.81 -1.09
CA VAL A 121 8.45 -0.21 -0.02
C VAL A 121 9.33 0.41 1.06
N LEU A 122 10.45 -0.23 1.44
CA LEU A 122 11.40 0.31 2.41
C LEU A 122 12.01 1.64 1.93
N SER A 123 12.43 1.71 0.66
CA SER A 123 12.94 2.95 0.08
C SER A 123 11.89 4.06 0.05
N LEU A 124 10.65 3.73 -0.33
CA LEU A 124 9.56 4.70 -0.33
C LEU A 124 9.20 5.15 1.10
N SER A 125 9.25 4.24 2.08
CA SER A 125 8.98 4.53 3.48
C SER A 125 9.97 5.54 4.07
N GLU A 126 11.25 5.52 3.66
CA GLU A 126 12.24 6.51 4.11
C GLU A 126 11.94 7.92 3.57
N ILE A 127 11.41 8.00 2.35
CA ILE A 127 11.02 9.28 1.74
C ILE A 127 9.78 9.84 2.44
N VAL A 128 8.78 8.99 2.69
CA VAL A 128 7.52 9.39 3.33
C VAL A 128 7.72 9.82 4.79
N SER A 129 8.68 9.23 5.51
CA SER A 129 8.98 9.64 6.90
C SER A 129 9.66 11.01 6.98
N LYS A 130 10.44 11.41 5.96
CA LYS A 130 11.07 12.73 5.89
C LYS A 130 10.13 13.81 5.34
N TYR A 131 9.20 13.44 4.46
CA TYR A 131 8.30 14.36 3.78
C TYR A 131 6.85 13.91 3.91
N PRO A 132 6.18 14.18 5.05
CA PRO A 132 4.76 13.91 5.21
C PRO A 132 3.93 14.95 4.44
N THR A 133 3.96 14.89 3.10
CA THR A 133 3.18 15.76 2.22
C THR A 133 1.97 15.04 1.63
N SER A 134 0.86 15.74 1.46
CA SER A 134 -0.34 15.21 0.81
C SER A 134 -0.19 15.02 -0.71
N GLY A 135 0.94 15.44 -1.29
CA GLY A 135 1.19 15.45 -2.74
C GLY A 135 1.59 14.10 -3.37
N GLY A 136 1.61 13.00 -2.63
CA GLY A 136 1.87 11.66 -3.17
C GLY A 136 3.22 11.49 -3.91
N VAL A 137 3.33 10.38 -4.65
CA VAL A 137 4.58 9.98 -5.33
C VAL A 137 5.07 10.94 -6.42
N TYR A 138 4.17 11.68 -7.07
CA TYR A 138 4.56 12.69 -8.05
C TYR A 138 5.23 13.91 -7.40
N HIS A 139 4.78 14.30 -6.20
CA HIS A 139 5.42 15.35 -5.43
C HIS A 139 6.80 14.93 -4.92
N PHE A 140 6.96 13.67 -4.49
CA PHE A 140 8.27 13.14 -4.11
C PHE A 140 9.26 13.13 -5.29
N SER A 141 8.79 12.81 -6.49
CA SER A 141 9.59 12.89 -7.73
C SER A 141 10.04 14.32 -8.03
N ALA A 142 9.17 15.32 -7.81
CA ALA A 142 9.53 16.73 -7.94
C ALA A 142 10.59 17.15 -6.91
N LEU A 143 10.47 16.67 -5.67
CA LEU A 143 11.28 17.10 -4.54
C LEU A 143 12.68 16.47 -4.53
N LEU A 144 12.81 15.22 -5.00
CA LEU A 144 14.11 14.54 -5.11
C LEU A 144 14.87 14.89 -6.40
N SER A 145 14.18 15.46 -7.39
CA SER A 145 14.80 15.87 -8.66
C SER A 145 15.45 17.26 -8.56
N ASN A 146 16.52 17.48 -9.32
CA ASN A 146 17.18 18.77 -9.41
C ASN A 146 16.20 19.85 -9.94
N GLU A 147 16.28 21.08 -9.46
CA GLU A 147 15.30 22.17 -9.71
C GLU A 147 15.02 22.37 -11.20
N LYS A 148 16.02 22.15 -12.05
CA LYS A 148 15.91 22.24 -13.52
C LYS A 148 15.06 21.14 -14.16
N TYR A 149 14.97 19.95 -13.55
CA TYR A 149 14.25 18.78 -14.07
C TYR A 149 13.03 18.39 -13.24
N SER A 150 12.79 19.06 -12.11
CA SER A 150 11.71 18.78 -11.17
C SER A 150 10.32 18.73 -11.86
N SER A 151 10.02 19.70 -12.71
CA SER A 151 8.75 19.74 -13.46
C SER A 151 8.61 18.60 -14.48
N VAL A 152 9.71 18.18 -15.11
CA VAL A 152 9.69 17.11 -16.12
C VAL A 152 9.54 15.74 -15.46
N CYS A 153 10.30 15.48 -14.39
CA CYS A 153 10.22 14.25 -13.63
C CYS A 153 8.83 14.03 -13.02
N SER A 154 8.26 15.07 -12.39
CA SER A 154 6.92 14.99 -11.82
C SER A 154 5.83 14.83 -12.88
N TRP A 155 5.99 15.44 -14.06
CA TRP A 155 5.07 15.25 -15.18
C TRP A 155 5.02 13.80 -15.64
N PHE A 156 6.18 13.17 -15.90
CA PHE A 156 6.22 11.76 -16.28
C PHE A 156 5.72 10.85 -15.15
N THR A 157 6.10 11.09 -13.90
CA THR A 157 5.60 10.33 -12.75
C THR A 157 4.07 10.42 -12.63
N GLY A 158 3.49 11.60 -12.86
CA GLY A 158 2.04 11.78 -12.89
C GLY A 158 1.37 10.97 -14.01
N TRP A 159 1.91 11.00 -15.22
CA TRP A 159 1.41 10.18 -16.34
C TRP A 159 1.48 8.69 -16.06
N PHE A 160 2.60 8.20 -15.53
CA PHE A 160 2.73 6.78 -15.16
C PHE A 160 1.73 6.39 -14.06
N LEU A 161 1.46 7.27 -13.11
CA LEU A 161 0.46 7.01 -12.08
C LEU A 161 -0.95 6.90 -12.67
N ILE A 162 -1.31 7.78 -13.61
CA ILE A 162 -2.61 7.74 -14.31
C ILE A 162 -2.75 6.45 -15.13
N ILE A 163 -1.74 6.12 -15.94
CA ILE A 163 -1.72 4.91 -16.77
C ILE A 163 -1.78 3.66 -15.90
N GLY A 164 -1.03 3.65 -14.79
CA GLY A 164 -1.01 2.56 -13.83
C GLY A 164 -2.39 2.33 -13.21
N ASN A 165 -3.03 3.39 -12.72
CA ASN A 165 -4.36 3.30 -12.12
C ASN A 165 -5.43 2.85 -13.13
N TRP A 166 -5.34 3.33 -14.38
CA TRP A 166 -6.26 2.91 -15.43
C TRP A 166 -6.06 1.44 -15.81
N THR A 167 -4.82 1.03 -16.04
CA THR A 167 -4.49 -0.37 -16.39
C THR A 167 -4.88 -1.33 -15.27
N TYR A 168 -4.66 -0.93 -14.02
CA TYR A 168 -5.10 -1.65 -12.83
C TYR A 168 -6.62 -1.85 -12.81
N ALA A 169 -7.39 -0.77 -13.01
CA ALA A 169 -8.86 -0.85 -13.03
C ALA A 169 -9.37 -1.73 -14.18
N VAL A 170 -8.79 -1.60 -15.37
CA VAL A 170 -9.15 -2.43 -16.54
C VAL A 170 -8.91 -3.91 -16.25
N SER A 171 -7.74 -4.24 -15.67
CA SER A 171 -7.36 -5.61 -15.32
C SER A 171 -8.34 -6.25 -14.35
N ILE A 172 -8.74 -5.55 -13.28
CA ILE A 172 -9.68 -6.08 -12.28
C ILE A 172 -11.06 -6.32 -12.87
N ILE A 173 -11.58 -5.38 -13.66
CA ILE A 173 -12.91 -5.52 -14.28
C ILE A 173 -12.90 -6.67 -15.31
N PHE A 174 -11.79 -6.85 -16.03
CA PHE A 174 -11.62 -7.96 -16.95
C PHE A 174 -11.60 -9.31 -16.21
N ALA A 175 -10.79 -9.43 -15.15
CA ALA A 175 -10.76 -10.62 -14.31
C ALA A 175 -12.15 -10.91 -13.68
N GLY A 176 -12.84 -9.88 -13.19
CA GLY A 176 -14.21 -10.01 -12.65
C GLY A 176 -15.22 -10.50 -13.68
N SER A 177 -15.09 -10.05 -14.93
CA SER A 177 -15.93 -10.53 -16.05
C SER A 177 -15.69 -12.01 -16.34
N GLN A 178 -14.43 -12.45 -16.36
CA GLN A 178 -14.04 -13.85 -16.53
C GLN A 178 -14.59 -14.75 -15.39
N PHE A 179 -14.61 -14.25 -14.15
CA PHE A 179 -15.22 -14.98 -13.04
C PHE A 179 -16.73 -15.17 -13.21
N ILE A 180 -17.44 -14.12 -13.61
CA ILE A 180 -18.90 -14.19 -13.85
C ILE A 180 -19.21 -15.17 -14.96
N LEU A 181 -18.43 -15.12 -16.05
CA LEU A 181 -18.55 -16.06 -17.16
C LEU A 181 -18.27 -17.49 -16.76
N SER A 182 -17.28 -17.71 -15.89
CA SER A 182 -16.99 -19.03 -15.35
C SER A 182 -18.17 -19.59 -14.55
N ILE A 183 -18.90 -18.75 -13.80
CA ILE A 183 -20.11 -19.17 -13.07
C ILE A 183 -21.24 -19.57 -14.02
N PHE A 184 -21.48 -18.80 -15.08
CA PHE A 184 -22.52 -19.13 -16.08
C PHE A 184 -22.13 -20.33 -16.95
N GLY A 185 -20.84 -20.48 -17.28
CA GLY A 185 -20.30 -21.59 -18.05
C GLY A 185 -20.31 -22.94 -17.33
N LEU A 186 -20.59 -22.97 -16.02
CA LEU A 186 -20.86 -24.23 -15.30
C LEU A 186 -22.20 -24.88 -15.72
N LYS A 187 -23.12 -24.13 -16.34
CA LYS A 187 -24.42 -24.64 -16.78
C LYS A 187 -24.46 -25.02 -18.26
N ASP A 188 -23.77 -24.28 -19.13
CA ASP A 188 -23.68 -24.56 -20.57
C ASP A 188 -22.27 -24.23 -21.11
N ALA A 189 -21.60 -25.21 -21.69
CA ALA A 189 -20.20 -25.12 -22.13
C ALA A 189 -19.96 -24.18 -23.34
N TYR A 190 -21.02 -23.75 -24.03
CA TYR A 190 -20.95 -22.94 -25.25
C TYR A 190 -20.68 -21.44 -25.02
N TYR A 191 -20.76 -20.97 -23.77
CA TYR A 191 -20.60 -19.54 -23.43
C TYR A 191 -19.14 -19.07 -23.29
N LYS A 192 -18.18 -20.00 -23.33
CA LYS A 192 -16.80 -19.71 -22.91
C LYS A 192 -15.91 -19.11 -24.00
N GLU A 193 -16.33 -19.13 -25.27
CA GLU A 193 -15.46 -18.78 -26.41
C GLU A 193 -15.87 -17.54 -27.20
N ASP A 194 -17.04 -16.95 -26.94
CA ASP A 194 -17.48 -15.75 -27.68
C ASP A 194 -16.88 -14.47 -27.09
N ALA A 195 -15.90 -13.89 -27.80
CA ALA A 195 -15.25 -12.64 -27.44
C ALA A 195 -16.23 -11.46 -27.30
N PHE A 196 -17.33 -11.45 -28.06
CA PHE A 196 -18.35 -10.41 -27.96
C PHE A 196 -19.09 -10.48 -26.63
N LEU A 197 -19.36 -11.70 -26.15
CA LEU A 197 -20.04 -11.91 -24.89
C LEU A 197 -19.15 -11.53 -23.70
N VAL A 198 -17.85 -11.82 -23.78
CA VAL A 198 -16.86 -11.33 -22.79
C VAL A 198 -16.85 -9.81 -22.72
N LEU A 199 -16.80 -9.14 -23.87
CA LEU A 199 -16.83 -7.68 -23.94
C LEU A 199 -18.15 -7.10 -23.42
N ALA A 200 -19.30 -7.73 -23.71
CA ALA A 200 -20.60 -7.27 -23.23
C ALA A 200 -20.69 -7.32 -21.69
N VAL A 201 -20.24 -8.42 -21.07
CA VAL A 201 -20.18 -8.55 -19.61
C VAL A 201 -19.22 -7.51 -19.02
N TYR A 202 -18.07 -7.30 -19.65
CA TYR A 202 -17.09 -6.30 -19.25
C TYR A 202 -17.67 -4.88 -19.23
N PHE A 203 -18.31 -4.44 -20.32
CA PHE A 203 -18.91 -3.10 -20.39
C PHE A 203 -20.08 -2.92 -19.42
N THR A 204 -20.85 -3.99 -19.18
CA THR A 204 -21.94 -3.99 -18.19
C THR A 204 -21.37 -3.81 -16.77
N LEU A 205 -20.34 -4.57 -16.40
CA LEU A 205 -19.65 -4.43 -15.13
C LEU A 205 -19.00 -3.05 -14.97
N LEU A 206 -18.35 -2.54 -16.01
CA LEU A 206 -17.72 -1.22 -16.02
C LEU A 206 -18.75 -0.12 -15.77
N THR A 207 -19.89 -0.18 -16.46
CA THR A 207 -20.98 0.80 -16.31
C THR A 207 -21.61 0.70 -14.92
N PHE A 208 -21.80 -0.52 -14.39
CA PHE A 208 -22.28 -0.73 -13.03
C PHE A 208 -21.32 -0.14 -12.00
N CYS A 209 -20.02 -0.42 -12.11
CA CYS A 209 -18.99 0.13 -11.24
C CYS A 209 -18.94 1.67 -11.33
N GLY A 210 -18.99 2.23 -12.54
CA GLY A 210 -19.06 3.67 -12.77
C GLY A 210 -20.30 4.31 -12.12
N PHE A 211 -21.47 3.67 -12.24
CA PHE A 211 -22.70 4.14 -11.63
C PHE A 211 -22.65 4.12 -10.09
N VAL A 212 -22.10 3.06 -9.50
CA VAL A 212 -21.88 2.96 -8.06
C VAL A 212 -20.92 4.06 -7.60
N ASN A 213 -19.83 4.31 -8.33
CA ASN A 213 -18.91 5.39 -7.98
C ASN A 213 -19.55 6.78 -8.08
N PHE A 214 -20.43 7.02 -9.06
CA PHE A 214 -21.07 8.32 -9.21
C PHE A 214 -22.14 8.60 -8.14
N LYS A 215 -23.01 7.64 -7.83
CA LYS A 215 -24.13 7.84 -6.89
C LYS A 215 -23.82 7.47 -5.44
N PHE A 216 -22.92 6.51 -5.21
CA PHE A 216 -22.65 5.94 -3.89
C PHE A 216 -21.25 6.26 -3.36
N ALA A 217 -20.57 7.29 -3.91
CA ALA A 217 -19.28 7.76 -3.40
C ALA A 217 -19.28 7.98 -1.87
N LYS A 218 -20.39 8.46 -1.29
CA LYS A 218 -20.54 8.65 0.16
C LYS A 218 -20.61 7.35 0.97
N TYR A 219 -21.02 6.25 0.35
CA TYR A 219 -21.10 4.92 0.99
C TYR A 219 -19.87 4.06 0.70
N LEU A 220 -18.98 4.51 -0.16
CA LEU A 220 -17.79 3.79 -0.60
C LEU A 220 -16.92 3.36 0.58
N GLU A 221 -16.75 4.23 1.59
CA GLU A 221 -16.00 3.89 2.80
C GLU A 221 -16.63 2.74 3.61
N LYS A 222 -17.97 2.69 3.69
CA LYS A 222 -18.67 1.60 4.39
C LYS A 222 -18.59 0.30 3.61
N ILE A 223 -18.78 0.36 2.29
CA ILE A 223 -18.66 -0.79 1.39
C ILE A 223 -17.24 -1.36 1.46
N ASN A 224 -16.22 -0.50 1.41
CA ASN A 224 -14.83 -0.93 1.48
C ASN A 224 -14.52 -1.62 2.82
N LYS A 225 -15.00 -1.09 3.96
CA LYS A 225 -14.88 -1.77 5.26
C LYS A 225 -15.51 -3.16 5.25
N VAL A 226 -16.68 -3.32 4.64
CA VAL A 226 -17.33 -4.63 4.50
C VAL A 226 -16.51 -5.54 3.57
N CYS A 227 -15.98 -5.04 2.46
CA CYS A 227 -15.11 -5.80 1.56
C CYS A 227 -13.84 -6.31 2.25
N ILE A 228 -13.25 -5.50 3.15
CA ILE A 228 -12.08 -5.90 3.95
C ILE A 228 -12.45 -7.07 4.87
N ILE A 229 -13.56 -6.94 5.61
CA ILE A 229 -14.04 -8.00 6.51
C ILE A 229 -14.34 -9.27 5.72
N TRP A 230 -15.01 -9.14 4.57
CA TRP A 230 -15.30 -10.26 3.68
C TRP A 230 -14.02 -10.94 3.17
N SER A 231 -13.02 -10.16 2.76
CA SER A 231 -11.75 -10.70 2.26
C SER A 231 -10.95 -11.43 3.35
N ILE A 232 -10.95 -10.91 4.57
CA ILE A 232 -10.33 -11.61 5.71
C ILE A 232 -11.08 -12.93 5.97
N SER A 233 -12.42 -12.89 5.92
CA SER A 233 -13.24 -14.09 6.10
C SER A 233 -12.98 -15.15 5.04
N THR A 234 -12.79 -14.78 3.76
CA THR A 234 -12.51 -15.75 2.70
C THR A 234 -11.14 -16.39 2.86
N VAL A 235 -10.11 -15.63 3.24
CA VAL A 235 -8.77 -16.16 3.56
C VAL A 235 -8.87 -17.23 4.66
N LEU A 236 -9.47 -16.87 5.81
CA LEU A 236 -9.59 -17.78 6.94
C LEU A 236 -10.39 -19.04 6.59
N THR A 237 -11.43 -18.91 5.77
CA THR A 237 -12.23 -20.04 5.31
C THR A 237 -11.42 -20.98 4.41
N ILE A 238 -10.61 -20.43 3.49
CA ILE A 238 -9.73 -21.21 2.61
C ILE A 238 -8.68 -21.96 3.45
N ASP A 239 -8.03 -21.29 4.40
CA ASP A 239 -7.02 -21.90 5.27
C ASP A 239 -7.61 -23.06 6.10
N PHE A 240 -8.79 -22.83 6.69
CA PHE A 240 -9.50 -23.87 7.43
C PHE A 240 -9.85 -25.08 6.55
N LEU A 241 -10.35 -24.83 5.34
CA LEU A 241 -10.71 -25.88 4.39
C LEU A 241 -9.48 -26.70 3.97
N LEU A 242 -8.34 -26.05 3.71
CA LEU A 242 -7.10 -26.73 3.34
C LEU A 242 -6.59 -27.64 4.46
N ILE A 243 -6.58 -27.15 5.70
CA ILE A 243 -6.17 -27.97 6.87
C ILE A 243 -7.10 -29.18 7.02
N PHE A 244 -8.41 -28.98 6.86
CA PHE A 244 -9.39 -30.05 6.96
C PHE A 244 -9.21 -31.12 5.85
N LEU A 245 -9.00 -30.69 4.61
CA LEU A 245 -8.77 -31.58 3.48
C LEU A 245 -7.45 -32.34 3.58
N GLN A 246 -6.37 -31.69 4.03
CA GLN A 246 -5.08 -32.35 4.26
C GLN A 246 -5.20 -33.44 5.32
N LYS A 247 -5.91 -33.16 6.43
CA LYS A 247 -6.17 -34.15 7.47
C LYS A 247 -6.93 -35.36 6.94
N ASN A 248 -7.89 -35.15 6.04
CA ASN A 248 -8.69 -36.22 5.45
C ASN A 248 -7.90 -37.05 4.42
N GLN A 249 -7.03 -36.42 3.63
CA GLN A 249 -6.12 -37.09 2.69
C GLN A 249 -5.06 -37.94 3.41
N PHE A 250 -4.48 -37.42 4.49
CA PHE A 250 -3.54 -38.17 5.33
C PHE A 250 -4.22 -39.40 5.95
N ASN A 251 -5.47 -39.24 6.43
CA ASN A 251 -6.24 -40.36 6.98
C ASN A 251 -6.59 -41.42 5.92
N ARG A 252 -6.88 -41.03 4.67
CA ARG A 252 -7.14 -41.98 3.57
C ARG A 252 -5.90 -42.73 3.11
N ARG A 253 -4.72 -42.11 3.10
CA ARG A 253 -3.46 -42.80 2.75
C ARG A 253 -3.10 -43.90 3.75
N ASN A 254 -3.27 -43.64 5.04
CA ASN A 254 -2.97 -44.63 6.09
C ASN A 254 -3.92 -45.85 6.10
N ILE A 255 -5.13 -45.74 5.54
CA ILE A 255 -6.09 -46.86 5.46
C ILE A 255 -5.84 -47.73 4.22
N ASN A 256 -5.24 -47.17 3.15
CA ASN A 256 -4.98 -47.90 1.92
C ASN A 256 -3.62 -48.65 1.92
N GLU A 257 -2.81 -48.51 2.96
CA GLU A 257 -1.54 -49.24 3.16
C GLU A 257 -1.64 -50.35 4.24
N ILE A 258 -2.85 -50.73 4.65
CA ILE A 258 -3.16 -51.88 5.54
C ILE A 258 -4.05 -52.86 4.78
#